data_AF-A0A3N2R5M2-F1
#
_entry.id   AF-A0A3N2R5M2-F1
#
_cell.length_a   1.000
_cell.length_b   1.000
_cell.length_c   1.000
_cell.angle_alpha   90.00
_cell.angle_beta   90.00
_cell.angle_gamma   90.00
#
_symmetry.space_group_name_H-M   'P 1'
#
loop_
_entity.id
_entity.type
_entity.pdbx_description
1 polymer ?
#
loop_
_entity_poly.entity_id
_entity_poly.type
_entity_poly.pdbx_seq_one_letter_code
_entity_poly.pdbx_strand_id
1 'polypeptide(L)'
;MQRFQPWLRRWELRPDGPAFATRQSDFLPVVWRRRAAMLRISFDPGKQTGARVLTWWRGGGAADVLAIDGPALLMARGGRAEGLIWRAVQDDEGTVRILCTLAARLHAPRGTERPAPGGIPGLAEHFRHLLSQRGRAKFPLAASHAEALLAEPDGPAQVLHGDLHHTTALLFGPGDWRAIDPLGLVGERAFDYVPMLFQPDLADPSQEIAANPATFRDRLARVAAESGVEADRLRRWAVAYGARVSLEEHASNDPSRARADVALRIAALAADTAT
;
A
#
# COMPACT_ATOMS: atom_id res chain seq x y z
N MET A 1 26.32 -3.50 -6.41
CA MET A 1 26.63 -4.94 -6.20
C MET A 1 27.22 -5.25 -4.82
N GLN A 2 28.19 -4.48 -4.29
CA GLN A 2 28.84 -4.76 -3.00
C GLN A 2 27.85 -4.97 -1.83
N ARG A 3 26.80 -4.15 -1.75
CA ARG A 3 25.80 -4.23 -0.67
C ARG A 3 25.04 -5.57 -0.64
N PHE A 4 24.85 -6.23 -1.78
CA PHE A 4 24.16 -7.53 -1.87
C PHE A 4 25.06 -8.73 -1.52
N GLN A 5 26.38 -8.55 -1.54
CA GLN A 5 27.36 -9.64 -1.45
C GLN A 5 27.18 -10.58 -0.25
N PRO A 6 26.86 -10.10 0.97
CA PRO A 6 26.63 -10.99 2.11
C PRO A 6 25.52 -12.02 1.83
N TRP A 7 24.39 -11.57 1.29
CA TRP A 7 23.23 -12.41 1.02
C TRP A 7 23.37 -13.22 -0.27
N LEU A 8 24.06 -12.70 -1.28
CA LEU A 8 24.38 -13.48 -2.48
C LEU A 8 25.18 -14.74 -2.12
N ARG A 9 26.19 -14.60 -1.26
CA ARG A 9 26.97 -15.75 -0.78
C ARG A 9 26.14 -16.65 0.15
N ARG A 10 25.49 -16.07 1.15
CA ARG A 10 24.75 -16.81 2.18
C ARG A 10 23.60 -17.66 1.62
N TRP A 11 22.92 -17.16 0.60
CA TRP A 11 21.78 -17.84 -0.01
C TRP A 11 22.10 -18.45 -1.38
N GLU A 12 23.37 -18.45 -1.80
CA GLU A 12 23.84 -18.98 -3.08
C GLU A 12 23.05 -18.41 -4.28
N LEU A 13 22.81 -17.10 -4.26
CA LEU A 13 22.04 -16.41 -5.28
C LEU A 13 22.88 -16.07 -6.49
N ARG A 14 22.29 -16.22 -7.67
CA ARG A 14 22.89 -15.77 -8.93
C ARG A 14 22.15 -14.52 -9.43
N PRO A 15 22.83 -13.38 -9.63
CA PRO A 15 22.21 -12.21 -10.26
C PRO A 15 21.55 -12.56 -11.60
N ASP A 16 20.37 -12.00 -11.85
CA ASP A 16 19.53 -12.28 -13.01
C ASP A 16 18.94 -11.00 -13.62
N GLY A 17 19.80 -10.00 -13.80
CA GLY A 17 19.47 -8.69 -14.34
C GLY A 17 20.14 -7.54 -13.58
N PRO A 18 19.90 -6.29 -14.02
CA PRO A 18 20.45 -5.12 -13.35
C PRO A 18 19.79 -4.91 -11.98
N ALA A 19 20.59 -4.42 -11.03
CA ALA A 19 20.06 -3.89 -9.78
C ALA A 19 19.35 -2.55 -10.03
N PHE A 20 18.37 -2.24 -9.19
CA PHE A 20 17.72 -0.92 -9.15
C PHE A 20 17.47 -0.53 -7.69
N ALA A 21 17.17 0.73 -7.44
CA ALA A 21 16.97 1.25 -6.09
C ALA A 21 15.74 2.16 -6.04
N THR A 22 15.11 2.19 -4.86
CA THR A 22 14.18 3.24 -4.45
C THR A 22 14.82 4.05 -3.32
N ARG A 23 14.11 5.08 -2.83
CA ARG A 23 14.56 5.86 -1.66
C ARG A 23 14.82 5.00 -0.42
N GLN A 24 14.15 3.86 -0.29
CA GLN A 24 14.12 3.07 0.95
C GLN A 24 14.75 1.68 0.81
N SER A 25 15.02 1.20 -0.41
CA SER A 25 15.51 -0.16 -0.62
C SER A 25 16.30 -0.32 -1.90
N ASP A 26 17.27 -1.24 -1.87
CA ASP A 26 17.94 -1.74 -3.06
C ASP A 26 17.33 -3.07 -3.49
N PHE A 27 17.21 -3.28 -4.79
CA PHE A 27 16.62 -4.47 -5.40
C PHE A 27 17.59 -5.12 -6.37
N LEU A 28 17.65 -6.45 -6.35
CA LEU A 28 18.42 -7.23 -7.30
C LEU A 28 17.60 -8.45 -7.73
N PRO A 29 17.23 -8.56 -9.01
CA PRO A 29 16.68 -9.79 -9.54
C PRO A 29 17.73 -10.90 -9.46
N VAL A 30 17.33 -12.08 -8.99
CA VAL A 30 18.22 -13.21 -8.77
C VAL A 30 17.54 -14.53 -9.12
N VAL A 31 18.34 -15.57 -9.39
CA VAL A 31 17.91 -16.95 -9.40
C VAL A 31 18.31 -17.60 -8.08
N TRP A 32 17.35 -18.23 -7.41
CA TRP A 32 17.55 -19.03 -6.20
C TRP A 32 17.00 -20.44 -6.41
N ARG A 33 17.85 -21.47 -6.30
CA ARG A 33 17.44 -22.87 -6.48
C ARG A 33 16.60 -23.11 -7.74
N ARG A 34 17.04 -22.53 -8.87
CA ARG A 34 16.37 -22.55 -10.20
C ARG A 34 15.03 -21.79 -10.27
N ARG A 35 14.69 -20.98 -9.28
CA ARG A 35 13.48 -20.14 -9.25
C ARG A 35 13.85 -18.67 -9.40
N ALA A 36 13.05 -17.93 -10.16
CA ALA A 36 13.13 -16.48 -10.23
C ALA A 36 12.74 -15.86 -8.88
N ALA A 37 13.61 -15.03 -8.34
CA ALA A 37 13.42 -14.36 -7.06
C ALA A 37 13.90 -12.90 -7.13
N MET A 38 13.45 -12.11 -6.16
CA MET A 38 13.85 -10.73 -5.96
C MET A 38 14.51 -10.62 -4.60
N LEU A 39 15.75 -10.14 -4.58
CA LEU A 39 16.45 -9.76 -3.35
C LEU A 39 16.22 -8.27 -3.10
N ARG A 40 15.61 -7.93 -1.97
CA ARG A 40 15.42 -6.55 -1.50
C ARG A 40 16.21 -6.32 -0.21
N ILE A 41 16.99 -5.25 -0.14
CA ILE A 41 17.65 -4.79 1.10
C ILE A 41 16.99 -3.48 1.52
N SER A 42 16.40 -3.45 2.72
CA SER A 42 15.65 -2.30 3.22
C SER A 42 16.41 -1.53 4.29
N PHE A 43 16.52 -0.21 4.10
CA PHE A 43 17.14 0.72 5.05
C PHE A 43 16.10 1.43 5.94
N ASP A 44 14.83 1.27 5.60
CA ASP A 44 13.69 1.84 6.30
C ASP A 44 13.07 0.81 7.26
N PRO A 45 12.89 1.13 8.55
CA PRO A 45 12.26 0.24 9.53
C PRO A 45 10.83 -0.18 9.15
N GLY A 46 10.05 0.70 8.52
CA GLY A 46 8.71 0.40 8.02
C GLY A 46 8.74 -0.69 6.94
N LYS A 47 9.69 -0.61 6.00
CA LYS A 47 9.91 -1.64 4.98
C LYS A 47 10.34 -2.99 5.57
N GLN A 48 11.00 -3.01 6.72
CA GLN A 48 11.29 -4.25 7.46
C GLN A 48 10.04 -4.80 8.15
N THR A 49 9.19 -3.95 8.72
CA THR A 49 7.86 -4.36 9.23
C THR A 49 6.99 -4.96 8.14
N GLY A 50 6.94 -4.32 6.97
CA GLY A 50 6.28 -4.86 5.79
C GLY A 50 6.77 -6.27 5.40
N ALA A 51 8.09 -6.51 5.49
CA ALA A 51 8.66 -7.84 5.22
C ALA A 51 8.14 -8.91 6.19
N ARG A 52 8.01 -8.57 7.49
CA ARG A 52 7.46 -9.49 8.49
C ARG A 52 5.99 -9.80 8.22
N VAL A 53 5.19 -8.79 7.85
CA VAL A 53 3.77 -8.95 7.47
C VAL A 53 3.65 -9.84 6.23
N LEU A 54 4.45 -9.60 5.20
CA LEU A 54 4.49 -10.44 3.99
C LEU A 54 4.85 -11.90 4.33
N THR A 55 5.82 -12.11 5.21
CA THR A 55 6.23 -13.44 5.71
C THR A 55 5.14 -14.12 6.55
N TRP A 56 4.30 -13.33 7.21
CA TRP A 56 3.15 -13.83 7.96
C TRP A 56 2.03 -14.30 7.02
N TRP A 57 1.73 -13.53 5.97
CA TRP A 57 0.70 -13.88 4.98
C TRP A 57 0.96 -15.17 4.19
N ARG A 58 2.22 -15.55 3.95
CA ARG A 58 2.63 -16.84 3.31
C ARG A 58 1.80 -17.23 2.08
N GLY A 59 1.72 -16.37 1.07
CA GLY A 59 1.00 -16.74 -0.16
C GLY A 59 -0.51 -16.53 -0.10
N GLY A 60 -1.09 -16.19 1.07
CA GLY A 60 -2.51 -15.87 1.24
C GLY A 60 -2.89 -14.51 0.65
N GLY A 61 -2.73 -14.35 -0.67
CA GLY A 61 -2.87 -13.10 -1.40
C GLY A 61 -1.60 -12.25 -1.47
N ALA A 62 -0.47 -12.71 -0.92
CA ALA A 62 0.78 -11.97 -0.92
C ALA A 62 1.92 -12.78 -1.54
N ALA A 63 2.96 -12.11 -2.05
CA ALA A 63 4.09 -12.80 -2.65
C ALA A 63 4.83 -13.68 -1.63
N ASP A 64 5.33 -14.82 -2.10
CA ASP A 64 6.00 -15.79 -1.23
C ASP A 64 7.35 -15.25 -0.76
N VAL A 65 7.51 -15.16 0.56
CA VAL A 65 8.82 -14.89 1.16
C VAL A 65 9.60 -16.20 1.24
N LEU A 66 10.77 -16.19 0.61
CA LEU A 66 11.65 -17.35 0.47
C LEU A 66 12.72 -17.37 1.58
N ALA A 67 13.21 -16.20 1.98
CA ALA A 67 14.11 -16.04 3.12
C ALA A 67 14.07 -14.60 3.65
N ILE A 68 14.39 -14.44 4.93
CA ILE A 68 14.60 -13.14 5.58
C ILE A 68 15.84 -13.21 6.46
N ASP A 69 16.69 -12.19 6.43
CA ASP A 69 17.88 -12.09 7.27
C ASP A 69 18.27 -10.62 7.49
N GLY A 70 17.94 -10.10 8.68
CA GLY A 70 18.08 -8.69 9.00
C GLY A 70 17.33 -7.80 8.00
N PRO A 71 18.02 -6.85 7.32
CA PRO A 71 17.39 -5.96 6.35
C PRO A 71 17.07 -6.62 5.00
N ALA A 72 17.52 -7.85 4.76
CA ALA A 72 17.33 -8.52 3.48
C ALA A 72 16.08 -9.41 3.46
N LEU A 73 15.33 -9.27 2.38
CA LEU A 73 14.17 -10.08 2.03
C LEU A 73 14.44 -10.75 0.68
N LEU A 74 14.36 -12.07 0.62
CA LEU A 74 14.28 -12.82 -0.62
C LEU A 74 12.84 -13.26 -0.83
N MET A 75 12.26 -12.91 -1.97
CA MET A 75 10.86 -13.24 -2.29
C MET A 75 10.73 -13.75 -3.72
N ALA A 76 9.64 -14.46 -4.00
CA ALA A 76 9.29 -14.82 -5.37
C ALA A 76 9.22 -13.55 -6.24
N ARG A 77 9.74 -13.63 -7.46
CA ARG A 77 9.68 -12.52 -8.41
C ARG A 77 8.51 -12.72 -9.36
N GLY A 78 7.53 -11.82 -9.29
CA GLY A 78 6.42 -11.76 -10.24
C GLY A 78 6.86 -11.21 -11.59
N GLY A 79 5.97 -11.32 -12.58
CA GLY A 79 6.09 -10.64 -13.87
C GLY A 79 6.17 -9.11 -13.69
N ARG A 80 6.72 -8.42 -14.69
CA ARG A 80 6.97 -6.97 -14.61
C ARG A 80 5.67 -6.23 -14.27
N ALA A 81 5.78 -5.27 -13.34
CA ALA A 81 4.71 -4.40 -12.84
C ALA A 81 3.99 -3.59 -13.93
N GLU A 82 4.58 -3.53 -15.12
CA GLU A 82 4.01 -2.91 -16.33
C GLU A 82 2.57 -3.41 -16.60
N GLY A 83 2.25 -4.66 -16.26
CA GLY A 83 0.93 -5.24 -16.51
C GLY A 83 -0.23 -4.53 -15.78
N LEU A 84 -0.13 -4.32 -14.46
CA LEU A 84 -1.23 -3.70 -13.70
C LEU A 84 -1.15 -2.17 -13.73
N ILE A 85 0.04 -1.59 -13.85
CA ILE A 85 0.21 -0.14 -14.08
C ILE A 85 -0.48 0.25 -15.39
N TRP A 86 -0.18 -0.44 -16.50
CA TRP A 86 -0.82 -0.17 -17.77
C TRP A 86 -2.33 -0.41 -17.73
N ARG A 87 -2.77 -1.49 -17.08
CA ARG A 87 -4.20 -1.76 -16.89
C ARG A 87 -4.89 -0.67 -16.06
N ALA A 88 -4.26 -0.13 -15.02
CA ALA A 88 -4.87 0.93 -14.22
C ALA A 88 -5.20 2.18 -15.06
N VAL A 89 -4.40 2.46 -16.10
CA VAL A 89 -4.61 3.58 -17.02
C VAL A 89 -5.69 3.29 -18.06
N GLN A 90 -5.89 2.02 -18.45
CA GLN A 90 -6.78 1.63 -19.56
C GLN A 90 -8.11 0.99 -19.10
N ASP A 91 -8.13 0.39 -17.92
CA ASP A 91 -9.19 -0.45 -17.36
C ASP A 91 -9.20 -0.28 -15.82
N ASP A 92 -9.73 0.85 -15.38
CA ASP A 92 -9.84 1.18 -13.96
C ASP A 92 -10.75 0.18 -13.22
N GLU A 93 -11.86 -0.21 -13.83
CA GLU A 93 -12.82 -1.16 -13.25
C GLU A 93 -12.18 -2.53 -12.99
N GLY A 94 -11.52 -3.11 -14.00
CA GLY A 94 -10.83 -4.39 -13.85
C GLY A 94 -9.70 -4.31 -12.82
N THR A 95 -9.01 -3.19 -12.75
CA THR A 95 -7.95 -2.94 -11.75
C THR A 95 -8.52 -2.88 -10.33
N VAL A 96 -9.60 -2.13 -10.10
CA VAL A 96 -10.29 -2.04 -8.81
C VAL A 96 -10.76 -3.41 -8.33
N ARG A 97 -11.37 -4.20 -9.23
CA ARG A 97 -11.85 -5.56 -8.89
C ARG A 97 -10.71 -6.49 -8.47
N ILE A 98 -9.57 -6.46 -9.17
CA ILE A 98 -8.38 -7.24 -8.82
C ILE A 98 -7.87 -6.83 -7.43
N LEU A 99 -7.75 -5.52 -7.18
CA LEU A 99 -7.23 -5.01 -5.93
C LEU A 99 -8.18 -5.27 -4.75
N CYS A 100 -9.49 -5.14 -4.93
CA CYS A 100 -10.49 -5.49 -3.90
C CYS A 100 -10.47 -6.98 -3.57
N THR A 101 -10.37 -7.83 -4.60
CA THR A 101 -10.20 -9.29 -4.42
C THR A 101 -8.93 -9.60 -3.62
N LEU A 102 -7.85 -8.88 -3.90
CA LEU A 102 -6.58 -9.03 -3.22
C LEU A 102 -6.68 -8.62 -1.75
N ALA A 103 -7.27 -7.45 -1.47
CA ALA A 103 -7.54 -6.99 -0.10
C ALA A 103 -8.36 -8.04 0.68
N ALA A 104 -9.44 -8.57 0.09
CA ALA A 104 -10.26 -9.60 0.72
C ALA A 104 -9.46 -10.88 1.07
N ARG A 105 -8.55 -11.31 0.18
CA ARG A 105 -7.63 -12.43 0.47
C ARG A 105 -6.66 -12.10 1.61
N LEU A 106 -6.14 -10.86 1.64
CA LEU A 106 -5.25 -10.40 2.71
C LEU A 106 -5.98 -10.30 4.07
N HIS A 107 -7.28 -9.99 4.08
CA HIS A 107 -8.10 -9.90 5.29
C HIS A 107 -8.77 -11.22 5.69
N ALA A 108 -8.65 -12.26 4.89
CA ALA A 108 -9.25 -13.55 5.19
C ALA A 108 -8.81 -14.06 6.58
N PRO A 109 -9.73 -14.66 7.37
CA PRO A 109 -9.39 -15.22 8.67
C PRO A 109 -8.21 -16.19 8.57
N ARG A 110 -7.30 -16.11 9.54
CA ARG A 110 -6.15 -17.01 9.66
C ARG A 110 -6.21 -17.73 10.99
N GLY A 111 -5.77 -18.99 11.01
CA GLY A 111 -5.72 -19.79 12.23
C GLY A 111 -4.87 -19.14 13.32
N THR A 112 -5.22 -19.40 14.58
CA THR A 112 -4.55 -18.83 15.76
C THR A 112 -3.16 -19.43 16.02
N GLU A 113 -2.81 -20.51 15.33
CA GLU A 113 -1.52 -21.19 15.42
C GLU A 113 -0.33 -20.28 15.04
N ARG A 114 -0.58 -19.20 14.32
CA ARG A 114 0.46 -18.25 13.91
C ARG A 114 0.01 -16.80 14.12
N PRO A 115 0.24 -16.23 15.31
CA PRO A 115 -0.12 -14.85 15.58
C PRO A 115 0.58 -13.89 14.62
N ALA A 116 -0.05 -12.75 14.36
CA ALA A 116 0.57 -11.66 13.61
C ALA A 116 1.89 -11.25 14.28
N PRO A 117 2.91 -10.83 13.51
CA PRO A 117 4.17 -10.40 14.10
C PRO A 117 3.92 -9.18 15.01
N GLY A 118 4.57 -9.16 16.17
CA GLY A 118 4.51 -7.99 17.07
C GLY A 118 5.14 -6.75 16.44
N GLY A 119 4.84 -5.57 17.01
CA GLY A 119 5.41 -4.29 16.57
C GLY A 119 4.96 -3.84 15.18
N ILE A 120 3.75 -4.21 14.77
CA ILE A 120 3.07 -3.60 13.62
C ILE A 120 2.43 -2.30 14.14
N PRO A 121 2.73 -1.13 13.55
CA PRO A 121 2.15 0.14 13.98
C PRO A 121 0.64 0.17 13.70
N GLY A 122 -0.11 0.76 14.65
CA GLY A 122 -1.55 0.94 14.51
C GLY A 122 -1.91 2.12 13.61
N LEU A 123 -3.15 2.17 13.11
CA LEU A 123 -3.63 3.32 12.34
C LEU A 123 -3.53 4.64 13.13
N ALA A 124 -3.72 4.63 14.46
CA ALA A 124 -3.53 5.85 15.27
C ALA A 124 -2.10 6.39 15.21
N GLU A 125 -1.10 5.50 15.19
CA GLU A 125 0.31 5.89 15.01
C GLU A 125 0.57 6.40 13.58
N HIS A 126 0.01 5.71 12.58
CA HIS A 126 0.10 6.11 11.16
C HIS A 126 -0.48 7.51 10.93
N PHE A 127 -1.55 7.87 11.62
CA PHE A 127 -2.21 9.17 11.52
C PHE A 127 -1.74 10.19 12.56
N ARG A 128 -0.72 9.90 13.39
CA ARG A 128 -0.31 10.75 14.53
C ARG A 128 -0.02 12.19 14.14
N HIS A 129 0.59 12.41 12.98
CA HIS A 129 0.93 13.76 12.53
C HIS A 129 -0.33 14.57 12.21
N LEU A 130 -1.32 13.96 11.53
CA LEU A 130 -2.61 14.60 11.29
C LEU A 130 -3.36 14.88 12.60
N LEU A 131 -3.42 13.89 13.50
CA LEU A 131 -4.09 14.03 14.79
C LEU A 131 -3.46 15.12 15.67
N SER A 132 -2.14 15.32 15.57
CA SER A 132 -1.44 16.40 16.28
C SER A 132 -1.78 17.81 15.78
N GLN A 133 -2.42 17.95 14.62
CA GLN A 133 -2.89 19.22 14.09
C GLN A 133 -4.30 19.61 14.56
N ARG A 134 -4.88 18.88 15.53
CA ARG A 134 -6.21 19.19 16.08
C ARG A 134 -6.27 20.61 16.61
N GLY A 135 -7.34 21.34 16.25
CA GLY A 135 -7.50 22.75 16.59
C GLY A 135 -6.62 23.72 15.78
N ARG A 136 -5.85 23.23 14.81
CA ARG A 136 -5.11 24.06 13.84
C ARG A 136 -5.88 24.15 12.54
N ALA A 137 -5.88 25.32 11.92
CA ALA A 137 -6.73 25.64 10.77
C ALA A 137 -6.45 24.82 9.50
N LYS A 138 -5.30 24.13 9.39
CA LYS A 138 -4.86 23.56 8.09
C LYS A 138 -5.77 22.40 7.61
N PHE A 139 -6.19 21.49 8.50
CA PHE A 139 -6.98 20.29 8.12
C PHE A 139 -8.01 19.84 9.19
N PRO A 140 -8.92 20.72 9.65
CA PRO A 140 -9.83 20.40 10.77
C PRO A 140 -10.79 19.24 10.48
N LEU A 141 -11.36 19.19 9.26
CA LEU A 141 -12.29 18.11 8.86
C LEU A 141 -11.58 16.75 8.80
N ALA A 142 -10.39 16.70 8.20
CA ALA A 142 -9.62 15.47 8.05
C ALA A 142 -9.17 14.91 9.41
N ALA A 143 -8.72 15.78 10.33
CA ALA A 143 -8.36 15.36 11.69
C ALA A 143 -9.58 14.84 12.46
N SER A 144 -10.74 15.51 12.34
CA SER A 144 -12.00 15.06 12.94
C SER A 144 -12.46 13.70 12.40
N HIS A 145 -12.40 13.49 11.09
CA HIS A 145 -12.70 12.19 10.48
C HIS A 145 -11.75 11.10 10.97
N ALA A 146 -10.44 11.34 10.99
CA ALA A 146 -9.48 10.37 11.50
C ALA A 146 -9.75 10.01 12.97
N GLU A 147 -10.02 10.99 13.84
CA GLU A 147 -10.36 10.79 15.25
C GLU A 147 -11.61 9.92 15.41
N ALA A 148 -12.69 10.25 14.70
CA ALA A 148 -13.95 9.50 14.76
C ALA A 148 -13.79 8.05 14.25
N LEU A 149 -13.12 7.86 13.11
CA LEU A 149 -12.89 6.53 12.53
C LEU A 149 -12.03 5.62 13.42
N LEU A 150 -11.05 6.21 14.10
CA LEU A 150 -10.17 5.49 15.04
C LEU A 150 -10.86 5.17 16.38
N ALA A 151 -11.77 6.04 16.83
CA ALA A 151 -12.54 5.83 18.05
C ALA A 151 -13.63 4.76 17.86
N GLU A 152 -14.25 4.71 16.68
CA GLU A 152 -15.36 3.82 16.35
C GLU A 152 -15.06 3.01 15.07
N PRO A 153 -14.12 2.03 15.15
CA PRO A 153 -13.78 1.18 14.02
C PRO A 153 -14.96 0.26 13.65
N ASP A 154 -15.16 0.05 12.35
CA ASP A 154 -16.14 -0.92 11.84
C ASP A 154 -15.51 -2.32 11.77
N GLY A 155 -15.78 -3.11 12.79
CA GLY A 155 -15.27 -4.48 12.94
C GLY A 155 -13.92 -4.57 13.67
N PRO A 156 -13.40 -5.80 13.83
CA PRO A 156 -12.16 -6.04 14.56
C PRO A 156 -10.94 -5.54 13.78
N ALA A 157 -9.90 -5.16 14.51
CA ALA A 157 -8.62 -4.78 13.90
C ALA A 157 -8.02 -5.94 13.08
N GLN A 158 -7.58 -5.63 11.88
CA GLN A 158 -6.94 -6.53 10.92
C GLN A 158 -5.50 -6.09 10.66
N VAL A 159 -4.66 -7.03 10.22
CA VAL A 159 -3.37 -6.69 9.62
C VAL A 159 -3.61 -6.20 8.20
N LEU A 160 -3.11 -5.01 7.91
CA LEU A 160 -3.37 -4.26 6.68
C LEU A 160 -2.11 -4.19 5.82
N HIS A 161 -2.32 -4.11 4.50
CA HIS A 161 -1.28 -3.72 3.56
C HIS A 161 -0.83 -2.27 3.78
N GLY A 162 -1.78 -1.36 3.97
CA GLY A 162 -1.62 0.07 4.21
C GLY A 162 -1.34 0.91 2.97
N ASP A 163 -1.02 0.28 1.85
CA ASP A 163 -0.65 0.93 0.57
C ASP A 163 -0.95 0.02 -0.64
N LEU A 164 -2.16 -0.55 -0.67
CA LEU A 164 -2.53 -1.51 -1.71
C LEU A 164 -3.01 -0.77 -2.96
N HIS A 165 -2.26 -0.89 -4.05
CA HIS A 165 -2.60 -0.28 -5.33
C HIS A 165 -1.89 -0.98 -6.49
N HIS A 166 -2.08 -0.48 -7.70
CA HIS A 166 -1.66 -1.13 -8.93
C HIS A 166 -0.14 -1.36 -9.05
N THR A 167 0.72 -0.64 -8.32
CA THR A 167 2.17 -0.92 -8.33
C THR A 167 2.59 -1.94 -7.27
N THR A 168 1.75 -2.19 -6.27
CA THR A 168 1.99 -3.14 -5.17
C THR A 168 1.29 -4.48 -5.38
N ALA A 169 0.71 -4.71 -6.56
CA ALA A 169 0.14 -5.98 -6.98
C ALA A 169 0.79 -6.48 -8.27
N LEU A 170 1.38 -7.68 -8.23
CA LEU A 170 2.09 -8.30 -9.35
C LEU A 170 1.46 -9.63 -9.76
N LEU A 171 1.65 -9.99 -11.03
CA LEU A 171 1.19 -11.24 -11.60
C LEU A 171 2.26 -12.33 -11.48
N PHE A 172 1.94 -13.45 -10.85
CA PHE A 172 2.86 -14.59 -10.64
C PHE A 172 2.56 -15.80 -11.55
N GLY A 173 1.52 -15.67 -12.37
CA GLY A 173 1.00 -16.66 -13.32
C GLY A 173 -0.36 -16.19 -13.84
N PRO A 174 -0.98 -16.86 -14.81
CA PRO A 174 -2.30 -16.46 -15.32
C PRO A 174 -3.33 -16.32 -14.19
N GLY A 175 -3.81 -15.10 -13.95
CA GLY A 175 -4.79 -14.78 -12.90
C GLY A 175 -4.25 -14.77 -11.45
N ASP A 176 -2.98 -15.08 -11.23
CA ASP A 176 -2.37 -15.15 -9.90
C ASP A 176 -1.79 -13.79 -9.46
N TRP A 177 -2.68 -12.89 -9.09
CA TRP A 177 -2.31 -11.58 -8.53
C TRP A 177 -1.95 -11.70 -7.06
N ARG A 178 -0.80 -11.14 -6.68
CA ARG A 178 -0.31 -11.14 -5.30
C ARG A 178 0.22 -9.77 -4.90
N ALA A 179 -0.05 -9.40 -3.64
CA ALA A 179 0.44 -8.19 -3.03
C ALA A 179 1.93 -8.28 -2.70
N ILE A 180 2.62 -7.14 -2.80
CA ILE A 180 4.02 -6.98 -2.46
C ILE A 180 4.22 -5.69 -1.66
N ASP A 181 5.32 -5.63 -0.91
CA ASP A 181 5.79 -4.40 -0.27
C ASP A 181 4.75 -3.65 0.60
N PRO A 182 4.04 -4.35 1.51
CA PRO A 182 3.11 -3.67 2.42
C PRO A 182 3.85 -2.66 3.31
N LEU A 183 3.17 -1.57 3.69
CA LEU A 183 3.59 -0.76 4.84
C LEU A 183 3.54 -1.62 6.10
N GLY A 184 2.50 -2.46 6.22
CA GLY A 184 2.26 -3.30 7.37
C GLY A 184 1.70 -2.48 8.53
N LEU A 185 0.38 -2.35 8.58
CA LEU A 185 -0.34 -1.63 9.63
C LEU A 185 -1.32 -2.56 10.34
N VAL A 186 -1.85 -2.13 11.49
CA VAL A 186 -2.98 -2.80 12.16
C VAL A 186 -4.12 -1.81 12.41
N GLY A 187 -5.35 -2.22 12.09
CA GLY A 187 -6.53 -1.39 12.31
C GLY A 187 -7.71 -1.82 11.45
N GLU A 188 -8.62 -0.90 11.18
CA GLU A 188 -9.83 -1.18 10.41
C GLU A 188 -9.53 -1.55 8.95
N ARG A 189 -10.19 -2.61 8.44
CA ARG A 189 -9.98 -3.13 7.09
C ARG A 189 -10.28 -2.14 5.97
N ALA A 190 -11.20 -1.19 6.18
CA ALA A 190 -11.59 -0.23 5.16
C ALA A 190 -10.42 0.60 4.65
N PHE A 191 -9.41 0.83 5.50
CA PHE A 191 -8.25 1.62 5.15
C PHE A 191 -7.44 1.02 3.97
N ASP A 192 -7.42 -0.30 3.82
CA ASP A 192 -6.66 -0.96 2.73
C ASP A 192 -7.19 -0.67 1.32
N TYR A 193 -8.43 -0.19 1.22
CA TYR A 193 -9.05 0.18 -0.06
C TYR A 193 -8.78 1.64 -0.44
N VAL A 194 -8.39 2.48 0.53
CA VAL A 194 -8.27 3.93 0.35
C VAL A 194 -7.14 4.34 -0.60
N PRO A 195 -5.93 3.74 -0.54
CA PRO A 195 -4.86 4.09 -1.47
C PRO A 195 -5.25 3.95 -2.95
N MET A 196 -6.16 3.02 -3.28
CA MET A 196 -6.66 2.81 -4.64
C MET A 196 -7.40 4.03 -5.20
N LEU A 197 -8.03 4.84 -4.34
CA LEU A 197 -8.76 6.06 -4.73
C LEU A 197 -7.83 7.20 -5.14
N PHE A 198 -6.54 7.09 -4.85
CA PHE A 198 -5.56 8.15 -5.06
C PHE A 198 -4.58 7.87 -6.21
N GLN A 199 -4.63 6.67 -6.77
CA GLN A 199 -3.66 6.18 -7.74
C GLN A 199 -4.28 6.16 -9.13
N PRO A 200 -3.55 6.43 -10.22
CA PRO A 200 -2.10 6.57 -10.30
C PRO A 200 -1.55 7.96 -9.96
N ASP A 201 -2.41 8.95 -9.72
CA ASP A 201 -1.99 10.34 -9.57
C ASP A 201 -1.02 10.59 -8.40
N LEU A 202 -1.07 9.80 -7.31
CA LEU A 202 -0.07 9.89 -6.24
C LEU A 202 1.31 9.35 -6.64
N ALA A 203 1.39 8.42 -7.59
CA ALA A 203 2.65 7.92 -8.14
C ALA A 203 3.18 8.84 -9.25
N ASP A 204 2.29 9.38 -10.07
CA ASP A 204 2.58 10.34 -11.13
C ASP A 204 1.52 11.45 -11.16
N PRO A 205 1.79 12.61 -10.52
CA PRO A 205 0.84 13.72 -10.44
C PRO A 205 0.39 14.30 -11.79
N SER A 206 1.04 13.94 -12.91
CA SER A 206 0.68 14.41 -14.24
C SER A 206 -0.47 13.64 -14.91
N GLN A 207 -0.88 12.49 -14.35
CA GLN A 207 -1.92 11.63 -14.93
C GLN A 207 -3.33 12.24 -14.84
N GLU A 208 -3.65 12.94 -13.76
CA GLU A 208 -4.97 13.54 -13.48
C GLU A 208 -6.18 12.60 -13.63
N ILE A 209 -5.98 11.29 -13.42
CA ILE A 209 -7.02 10.26 -13.54
C ILE A 209 -7.81 10.17 -12.24
N ALA A 210 -7.14 9.96 -11.10
CA ALA A 210 -7.79 9.83 -9.80
C ALA A 210 -8.37 11.17 -9.30
N ALA A 211 -7.76 12.30 -9.72
CA ALA A 211 -8.26 13.64 -9.45
C ALA A 211 -9.42 14.07 -10.37
N ASN A 212 -9.84 13.24 -11.34
CA ASN A 212 -11.03 13.51 -12.12
C ASN A 212 -12.31 13.23 -11.29
N PRO A 213 -13.25 14.19 -11.16
CA PRO A 213 -14.42 14.03 -10.29
C PRO A 213 -15.35 12.85 -10.64
N ALA A 214 -15.53 12.57 -11.94
CA ALA A 214 -16.38 11.45 -12.38
C ALA A 214 -15.68 10.12 -12.08
N THR A 215 -14.38 10.03 -12.39
CA THR A 215 -13.57 8.84 -12.11
C THR A 215 -13.51 8.55 -10.61
N PHE A 216 -13.29 9.55 -9.77
CA PHE A 216 -13.27 9.39 -8.32
C PHE A 216 -14.60 8.83 -7.80
N ARG A 217 -15.73 9.40 -8.24
CA ARG A 217 -17.08 8.98 -7.82
C ARG A 217 -17.36 7.54 -8.23
N ASP A 218 -17.10 7.21 -9.48
CA ASP A 218 -17.31 5.86 -10.01
C ASP A 218 -16.43 4.85 -9.28
N ARG A 219 -15.17 5.19 -9.04
CA ARG A 219 -14.23 4.34 -8.31
C ARG A 219 -14.65 4.15 -6.87
N LEU A 220 -15.05 5.21 -6.16
CA LEU A 220 -15.56 5.13 -4.79
C LEU A 220 -16.77 4.18 -4.71
N ALA A 221 -17.73 4.34 -5.61
CA ALA A 221 -18.91 3.48 -5.68
C ALA A 221 -18.55 2.01 -5.94
N ARG A 222 -17.61 1.75 -6.87
CA ARG A 222 -17.14 0.38 -7.17
C ARG A 222 -16.39 -0.23 -6.00
N VAL A 223 -15.47 0.51 -5.38
CA VAL A 223 -14.74 0.04 -4.20
C VAL A 223 -15.71 -0.28 -3.07
N ALA A 224 -16.72 0.57 -2.82
CA ALA A 224 -17.76 0.29 -1.84
C ALA A 224 -18.51 -1.02 -2.16
N ALA A 225 -18.95 -1.19 -3.41
CA ALA A 225 -19.68 -2.38 -3.86
C ALA A 225 -18.84 -3.68 -3.74
N GLU A 226 -17.58 -3.65 -4.19
CA GLU A 226 -16.68 -4.81 -4.21
C GLU A 226 -16.15 -5.18 -2.80
N SER A 227 -15.97 -4.18 -1.92
CA SER A 227 -15.45 -4.40 -0.56
C SER A 227 -16.53 -4.67 0.49
N GLY A 228 -17.78 -4.31 0.19
CA GLY A 228 -18.88 -4.27 1.17
C GLY A 228 -18.63 -3.26 2.30
N VAL A 229 -17.82 -2.23 2.07
CA VAL A 229 -17.61 -1.11 3.00
C VAL A 229 -18.51 0.04 2.58
N GLU A 230 -19.15 0.68 3.55
CA GLU A 230 -19.97 1.86 3.32
C GLU A 230 -19.21 2.98 2.61
N ALA A 231 -19.81 3.55 1.57
CA ALA A 231 -19.17 4.57 0.74
C ALA A 231 -18.77 5.82 1.56
N ASP A 232 -19.60 6.26 2.50
CA ASP A 232 -19.25 7.39 3.38
C ASP A 232 -18.06 7.06 4.29
N ARG A 233 -17.90 5.79 4.70
CA ARG A 233 -16.76 5.38 5.53
C ARG A 233 -15.45 5.43 4.74
N LEU A 234 -15.46 4.94 3.50
CA LEU A 234 -14.33 5.08 2.57
C LEU A 234 -14.01 6.55 2.27
N ARG A 235 -15.04 7.38 2.08
CA ARG A 235 -14.92 8.82 1.85
C ARG A 235 -14.22 9.53 3.01
N ARG A 236 -14.64 9.29 4.26
CA ARG A 236 -14.01 9.87 5.46
C ARG A 236 -12.55 9.44 5.59
N TRP A 237 -12.26 8.16 5.33
CA TRP A 237 -10.88 7.67 5.30
C TRP A 237 -10.06 8.34 4.19
N ALA A 238 -10.64 8.57 3.01
CA ALA A 238 -9.98 9.27 1.91
C ALA A 238 -9.63 10.72 2.27
N VAL A 239 -10.56 11.47 2.90
CA VAL A 239 -10.29 12.83 3.39
C VAL A 239 -9.12 12.82 4.38
N ALA A 240 -9.14 11.91 5.36
CA ALA A 240 -8.06 11.76 6.33
C ALA A 240 -6.73 11.39 5.65
N TYR A 241 -6.74 10.44 4.72
CA TYR A 241 -5.56 9.94 4.03
C TYR A 241 -4.88 11.02 3.19
N GLY A 242 -5.63 11.78 2.40
CA GLY A 242 -5.05 12.83 1.56
C GLY A 242 -4.40 13.95 2.39
N ALA A 243 -5.01 14.34 3.51
CA ALA A 243 -4.40 15.30 4.43
C ALA A 243 -3.12 14.76 5.08
N ARG A 244 -3.11 13.48 5.48
CA ARG A 244 -1.91 12.80 6.03
C ARG A 244 -0.77 12.77 5.00
N VAL A 245 -1.05 12.35 3.76
CA VAL A 245 -0.07 12.33 2.66
C VAL A 245 0.48 13.73 2.42
N SER A 246 -0.39 14.74 2.37
CA SER A 246 0.02 16.14 2.20
C SER A 246 0.98 16.59 3.31
N LEU A 247 0.67 16.28 4.57
CA LEU A 247 1.55 16.61 5.71
C LEU A 247 2.92 15.92 5.63
N GLU A 248 2.98 14.68 5.17
CA GLU A 248 4.23 13.93 4.99
C GLU A 248 5.09 14.49 3.87
N GLU A 249 4.48 14.82 2.73
CA GLU A 249 5.20 15.39 1.59
C GLU A 249 5.72 16.80 1.87
N HIS A 250 5.00 17.60 2.67
CA HIS A 250 5.53 18.88 3.14
C HIS A 250 6.76 18.72 4.05
N ALA A 251 6.88 17.60 4.77
CA ALA A 251 8.04 17.30 5.59
C ALA A 251 9.20 16.68 4.79
N SER A 252 8.95 16.21 3.55
CA SER A 252 9.92 15.49 2.73
C SER A 252 10.90 16.40 1.97
N ASN A 253 10.75 17.74 2.08
CA ASN A 253 11.49 18.78 1.37
C ASN A 253 11.42 18.68 -0.18
N ASP A 254 10.39 18.03 -0.74
CA ASP A 254 10.13 18.07 -2.18
C ASP A 254 9.72 19.50 -2.60
N PRO A 255 10.51 20.18 -3.46
CA PRO A 255 10.20 21.55 -3.89
C PRO A 255 8.92 21.64 -4.74
N SER A 256 8.58 20.56 -5.47
CA SER A 256 7.47 20.57 -6.41
C SER A 256 6.11 20.59 -5.70
N ARG A 257 6.03 19.97 -4.51
CA ARG A 257 4.80 19.74 -3.73
C ARG A 257 3.67 19.06 -4.52
N ALA A 258 3.93 18.55 -5.73
CA ALA A 258 2.92 18.06 -6.64
C ALA A 258 2.13 16.88 -6.03
N ARG A 259 2.83 15.99 -5.31
CA ARG A 259 2.22 14.87 -4.58
C ARG A 259 1.32 15.34 -3.44
N ALA A 260 1.72 16.40 -2.74
CA ALA A 260 0.94 16.98 -1.64
C ALA A 260 -0.35 17.63 -2.18
N ASP A 261 -0.24 18.36 -3.28
CA ASP A 261 -1.36 19.06 -3.90
C ASP A 261 -2.37 18.07 -4.50
N VAL A 262 -1.91 17.04 -5.22
CA VAL A 262 -2.82 16.03 -5.77
C VAL A 262 -3.53 15.23 -4.68
N ALA A 263 -2.86 14.92 -3.57
CA ALA A 263 -3.49 14.30 -2.41
C ALA A 263 -4.64 15.16 -1.85
N LEU A 264 -4.44 16.48 -1.78
CA LEU A 264 -5.48 17.41 -1.30
C LEU A 264 -6.62 17.58 -2.30
N ARG A 265 -6.34 17.61 -3.60
CA ARG A 265 -7.39 17.66 -4.64
C ARG A 265 -8.33 16.45 -4.52
N ILE A 266 -7.76 15.25 -4.39
CA ILE A 266 -8.55 14.01 -4.27
C ILE A 266 -9.30 13.96 -2.93
N ALA A 267 -8.69 14.42 -1.84
CA ALA A 267 -9.38 14.56 -0.56
C ALA A 267 -10.55 15.57 -0.61
N ALA A 268 -10.43 16.63 -1.41
CA ALA A 268 -11.53 17.58 -1.61
C ALA A 268 -12.71 16.93 -2.36
N LEU A 269 -12.44 16.12 -3.40
CA LEU A 269 -13.50 15.33 -4.05
C LEU A 269 -14.22 14.41 -3.07
N ALA A 270 -13.47 13.77 -2.17
CA ALA A 270 -14.07 12.97 -1.10
C ALA A 270 -14.91 13.84 -0.14
N ALA A 271 -14.45 15.03 0.24
CA ALA A 271 -15.22 15.92 1.09
C ALA A 271 -16.56 16.34 0.43
N ASP A 272 -16.53 16.63 -0.88
CA ASP A 272 -17.66 17.13 -1.65
C ASP A 272 -18.66 16.05 -2.09
N THR A 273 -18.28 14.77 -2.06
CA THR A 273 -19.17 13.63 -2.40
C THR A 273 -20.17 13.30 -1.29
N ALA A 274 -20.31 14.15 -0.26
CA ALA A 274 -21.32 13.96 0.78
C ALA A 274 -22.73 14.11 0.16
N THR A 275 -23.53 13.04 0.22
CA THR A 275 -24.96 13.04 -0.13
C THR A 275 -25.75 12.63 1.09
#